data_AF-A0A7Y2H3L1-F1
#
_entry.id   AF-A0A7Y2H3L1-F1
#
_cell.length_a   1.000
_cell.length_b   1.000
_cell.length_c   1.000
_cell.angle_alpha   90.00
_cell.angle_beta   90.00
_cell.angle_gamma   90.00
#
_symmetry.space_group_name_H-M   'P 1'
#
loop_
_entity.id
_entity.type
_entity.pdbx_description
1 polymer ?
#
loop_
_entity_poly.entity_id
_entity_poly.type
_entity_poly.pdbx_seq_one_letter_code
_entity_poly.pdbx_strand_id
1 'polypeptide(L)'
;MRLQFLPLLLLAVMTMTPRPVEALPYLEDFTGTNGAAWPSPWVQGSAYVTDWDIQNNRARLNGQTVQVARMLLPGFSEVDVDMLMTLEFEDVDSQGIGIYCRQNGGSLQEYVPYGQGYAVFLKGGWGWPDDLGIWREINGVETQFATAYNPIVGGLQNNVRYRVRFRVTQIDPATTQLQAKVWEEGNPEPALWNVDVVDTEPLLQGTAGSFAADIYNQFGTSNIYLDDFVINSYPAGTEEAPQATVPQLLMPAPNPVRSATRLQLNLPVDTQGTVSVHDVLGRVVAFPFGTAPVAGSRSLLWQPTDQRGRTLPLGTYFLRLVTDQGPETRQFVILN
;
A
#
# COMPACT_ATOMS: atom_id res chain seq x y z
N MET A 1 63.02 3.27 -9.26
CA MET A 1 61.62 3.74 -9.15
C MET A 1 60.72 2.56 -9.51
N ARG A 2 60.30 1.76 -8.51
CA ARG A 2 59.43 0.59 -8.69
C ARG A 2 57.99 1.05 -8.51
N LEU A 3 57.15 0.94 -9.55
CA LEU A 3 55.70 1.11 -9.39
C LEU A 3 55.11 -0.20 -8.83
N GLN A 4 54.55 -0.11 -7.62
CA GLN A 4 53.70 -1.14 -7.03
C GLN A 4 52.33 -1.09 -7.70
N PHE A 5 51.86 -2.23 -8.24
CA PHE A 5 50.46 -2.42 -8.58
C PHE A 5 49.68 -2.68 -7.29
N LEU A 6 48.77 -1.78 -6.92
CA LEU A 6 47.69 -2.08 -5.98
C LEU A 6 46.61 -2.89 -6.73
N PRO A 7 46.08 -3.99 -6.16
CA PRO A 7 44.92 -4.65 -6.73
C PRO A 7 43.68 -3.79 -6.47
N LEU A 8 42.94 -3.51 -7.54
CA LEU A 8 41.63 -2.87 -7.50
C LEU A 8 40.66 -3.82 -6.77
N LEU A 9 40.25 -3.47 -5.55
CA LEU A 9 39.17 -4.16 -4.85
C LEU A 9 37.87 -3.81 -5.57
N LEU A 10 37.34 -4.76 -6.36
CA LEU A 10 36.05 -4.61 -7.02
C LEU A 10 34.97 -4.59 -5.93
N LEU A 11 34.52 -3.40 -5.55
CA LEU A 11 33.35 -3.24 -4.70
C LEU A 11 32.16 -3.76 -5.52
N ALA A 12 31.65 -4.94 -5.20
CA ALA A 12 30.40 -5.42 -5.76
C ALA A 12 29.31 -4.45 -5.30
N VAL A 13 28.95 -3.52 -6.18
CA VAL A 13 27.71 -2.77 -6.07
C VAL A 13 26.63 -3.83 -6.20
N MET A 14 26.06 -4.27 -5.08
CA MET A 14 24.78 -4.97 -5.06
C MET A 14 23.76 -3.98 -5.64
N THR A 15 23.60 -4.00 -6.95
CA THR A 15 22.48 -3.36 -7.62
C THR A 15 21.26 -4.13 -7.16
N MET A 16 20.54 -3.59 -6.16
CA MET A 16 19.25 -4.13 -5.75
C MET A 16 18.32 -4.05 -6.96
N THR A 17 18.05 -5.20 -7.56
CA THR A 17 17.09 -5.34 -8.64
C THR A 17 15.69 -4.96 -8.12
N PRO A 18 14.91 -4.15 -8.87
CA PRO A 18 13.61 -3.68 -8.40
C PRO A 18 12.60 -4.82 -8.37
N ARG A 19 12.08 -5.12 -7.16
CA ARG A 19 11.09 -6.18 -6.93
C ARG A 19 9.79 -5.92 -7.71
N PRO A 20 9.21 -6.95 -8.38
CA PRO A 20 7.99 -6.80 -9.17
C PRO A 20 6.79 -6.55 -8.24
N VAL A 21 6.11 -5.41 -8.41
CA VAL A 21 4.88 -5.06 -7.68
C VAL A 21 3.77 -6.04 -8.08
N GLU A 22 3.37 -6.96 -7.20
CA GLU A 22 2.03 -7.55 -7.30
C GLU A 22 1.07 -6.43 -6.86
N ALA A 23 0.21 -5.94 -7.75
CA ALA A 23 -0.89 -5.12 -7.25
C ALA A 23 -1.72 -5.96 -6.31
N LEU A 24 -2.09 -5.36 -5.21
CA LEU A 24 -2.63 -6.08 -4.08
C LEU A 24 -4.08 -5.79 -3.74
N PRO A 25 -4.60 -6.58 -2.78
CA PRO A 25 -5.72 -6.19 -1.93
C PRO A 25 -5.61 -4.75 -1.42
N TYR A 26 -6.69 -4.02 -1.65
CA TYR A 26 -7.04 -2.72 -1.11
C TYR A 26 -6.42 -1.48 -1.78
N LEU A 27 -7.31 -0.77 -2.47
CA LEU A 27 -7.17 0.59 -2.96
C LEU A 27 -8.37 1.35 -2.42
N GLU A 28 -8.12 2.56 -1.92
CA GLU A 28 -9.15 3.45 -1.41
C GLU A 28 -8.91 4.90 -1.85
N ASP A 29 -9.84 5.41 -2.64
CA ASP A 29 -9.81 6.79 -3.17
C ASP A 29 -10.68 7.74 -2.32
N PHE A 30 -11.31 7.24 -1.23
CA PHE A 30 -12.17 7.98 -0.31
C PHE A 30 -13.21 8.89 -0.98
N THR A 31 -13.70 8.45 -2.15
CA THR A 31 -14.66 9.19 -2.95
C THR A 31 -16.06 9.02 -2.39
N GLY A 32 -16.77 10.13 -2.18
CA GLY A 32 -18.07 10.09 -1.53
C GLY A 32 -18.62 11.47 -1.17
N THR A 33 -19.84 11.48 -0.62
CA THR A 33 -20.50 12.70 -0.18
C THR A 33 -19.90 13.22 1.13
N ASN A 34 -19.82 14.55 1.27
CA ASN A 34 -19.35 15.16 2.51
C ASN A 34 -20.15 14.66 3.73
N GLY A 35 -19.45 14.25 4.78
CA GLY A 35 -20.03 13.67 6.00
C GLY A 35 -20.33 12.18 5.94
N ALA A 36 -20.06 11.50 4.82
CA ALA A 36 -20.14 10.04 4.77
C ALA A 36 -19.04 9.41 5.63
N ALA A 37 -19.32 8.28 6.28
CA ALA A 37 -18.30 7.53 6.99
C ALA A 37 -17.21 7.04 6.02
N TRP A 38 -16.01 6.79 6.54
CA TRP A 38 -14.99 6.06 5.80
C TRP A 38 -15.53 4.68 5.39
N PRO A 39 -15.19 4.20 4.18
CA PRO A 39 -15.72 2.95 3.65
C PRO A 39 -15.23 1.74 4.46
N SER A 40 -16.05 0.69 4.47
CA SER A 40 -15.65 -0.60 5.03
C SER A 40 -14.39 -1.13 4.29
N PRO A 41 -13.43 -1.73 5.00
CA PRO A 41 -13.50 -2.20 6.38
C PRO A 41 -12.91 -1.24 7.43
N TRP A 42 -12.71 0.05 7.12
CA TRP A 42 -12.18 1.00 8.09
C TRP A 42 -13.06 1.10 9.34
N VAL A 43 -12.43 1.08 10.50
CA VAL A 43 -13.09 1.23 11.80
C VAL A 43 -12.26 2.12 12.72
N GLN A 44 -12.93 2.77 13.67
CA GLN A 44 -12.24 3.51 14.72
C GLN A 44 -11.38 2.58 15.57
N GLY A 45 -10.10 2.92 15.71
CA GLY A 45 -9.10 2.17 16.46
C GLY A 45 -8.65 2.79 17.76
N SER A 46 -9.03 4.03 18.05
CA SER A 46 -8.79 4.66 19.34
C SER A 46 -9.94 5.57 19.77
N ALA A 47 -10.11 5.74 21.08
CA ALA A 47 -11.13 6.58 21.69
C ALA A 47 -10.87 8.07 21.49
N TYR A 48 -9.70 8.42 20.94
CA TYR A 48 -9.26 9.79 20.74
C TYR A 48 -9.57 10.35 19.35
N VAL A 49 -10.14 9.55 18.43
CA VAL A 49 -10.65 10.03 17.14
C VAL A 49 -11.86 10.95 17.39
N THR A 50 -11.80 12.18 16.88
CA THR A 50 -12.89 13.16 17.02
C THR A 50 -13.70 13.30 15.73
N ASP A 51 -13.05 13.17 14.57
CA ASP A 51 -13.69 13.27 13.26
C ASP A 51 -13.11 12.20 12.33
N TRP A 52 -13.99 11.47 11.65
CA TRP A 52 -13.64 10.56 10.55
C TRP A 52 -14.79 10.52 9.54
N ASP A 53 -14.67 11.30 8.47
CA ASP A 53 -15.66 11.34 7.41
C ASP A 53 -15.02 11.67 6.07
N ILE A 54 -15.79 11.52 5.01
CA ILE A 54 -15.39 11.97 3.68
C ILE A 54 -15.67 13.48 3.60
N GLN A 55 -14.70 14.25 3.11
CA GLN A 55 -14.84 15.68 2.82
C GLN A 55 -14.14 16.01 1.50
N ASN A 56 -14.93 16.47 0.52
CA ASN A 56 -14.45 16.83 -0.81
C ASN A 56 -13.69 15.69 -1.49
N ASN A 57 -14.27 14.47 -1.46
CA ASN A 57 -13.67 13.23 -1.98
C ASN A 57 -12.31 12.88 -1.37
N ARG A 58 -12.13 13.14 -0.07
CA ARG A 58 -10.94 12.78 0.70
C ARG A 58 -11.37 12.29 2.06
N ALA A 59 -10.62 11.38 2.67
CA ALA A 59 -10.79 11.00 4.06
C ALA A 59 -10.33 12.14 4.97
N ARG A 60 -11.22 12.77 5.72
CA ARG A 60 -10.86 13.68 6.81
C ARG A 60 -10.66 12.88 8.09
N LEU A 61 -9.56 13.12 8.79
CA LEU A 61 -9.26 12.56 10.10
C LEU A 61 -8.89 13.68 11.08
N ASN A 62 -9.39 13.60 12.31
CA ASN A 62 -8.98 14.46 13.42
C ASN A 62 -8.99 13.69 14.75
N GLY A 63 -8.24 14.20 15.72
CA GLY A 63 -8.11 13.61 17.03
C GLY A 63 -7.86 14.61 18.15
N GLN A 64 -8.00 14.13 19.39
CA GLN A 64 -7.69 14.93 20.58
C GLN A 64 -6.21 15.35 20.61
N THR A 65 -5.92 16.55 21.13
CA THR A 65 -4.56 17.05 21.29
C THR A 65 -3.73 16.16 22.22
N VAL A 66 -2.46 15.93 21.86
CA VAL A 66 -1.49 15.11 22.61
C VAL A 66 -1.95 13.66 22.81
N GLN A 67 -2.82 13.16 21.92
CA GLN A 67 -3.28 11.78 21.88
C GLN A 67 -3.09 11.22 20.47
N VAL A 68 -2.89 9.91 20.38
CA VAL A 68 -2.86 9.20 19.09
C VAL A 68 -4.30 8.80 18.73
N ALA A 69 -4.82 9.41 17.65
CA ALA A 69 -6.13 9.09 17.10
C ALA A 69 -5.99 8.17 15.90
N ARG A 70 -6.50 6.94 15.99
CA ARG A 70 -6.24 5.85 15.04
C ARG A 70 -7.51 5.41 14.31
N MET A 71 -7.42 5.28 12.99
CA MET A 71 -8.34 4.50 12.16
C MET A 71 -7.65 3.19 11.76
N LEU A 72 -8.33 2.06 11.95
CA LEU A 72 -7.82 0.72 11.64
C LEU A 72 -8.39 0.24 10.31
N LEU A 73 -7.54 -0.40 9.52
CA LEU A 73 -7.90 -1.15 8.33
C LEU A 73 -7.59 -2.64 8.58
N PRO A 74 -8.58 -3.43 9.06
CA PRO A 74 -8.40 -4.82 9.45
C PRO A 74 -8.53 -5.78 8.28
N GLY A 75 -8.21 -7.06 8.51
CA GLY A 75 -8.46 -8.15 7.57
C GLY A 75 -7.27 -8.52 6.68
N PHE A 76 -6.08 -8.09 7.07
CA PHE A 76 -4.83 -8.29 6.33
C PHE A 76 -3.86 -9.15 7.15
N SER A 77 -3.01 -9.89 6.44
CA SER A 77 -2.00 -10.78 7.01
C SER A 77 -0.74 -10.81 6.15
N GLU A 78 -0.48 -9.72 5.43
CA GLU A 78 0.67 -9.56 4.58
C GLU A 78 1.90 -9.25 5.43
N VAL A 79 3.00 -9.94 5.11
CA VAL A 79 4.31 -9.68 5.70
C VAL A 79 5.00 -8.61 4.86
N ASP A 80 5.34 -8.89 3.62
CA ASP A 80 5.98 -7.88 2.77
C ASP A 80 4.95 -6.91 2.22
N VAL A 81 5.10 -5.62 2.49
CA VAL A 81 4.12 -4.59 2.13
C VAL A 81 4.78 -3.36 1.52
N ASP A 82 4.06 -2.64 0.67
CA ASP A 82 4.47 -1.40 0.03
C ASP A 82 3.24 -0.51 -0.14
N MET A 83 3.10 0.40 0.82
CA MET A 83 1.97 1.30 0.94
C MET A 83 2.29 2.63 0.29
N LEU A 84 1.31 3.20 -0.40
CA LEU A 84 1.30 4.57 -0.91
C LEU A 84 0.05 5.27 -0.38
N MET A 85 0.20 6.52 0.00
CA MET A 85 -0.93 7.35 0.41
C MET A 85 -0.66 8.80 0.03
N THR A 86 -1.69 9.51 -0.40
CA THR A 86 -1.69 10.97 -0.49
C THR A 86 -2.23 11.57 0.80
N LEU A 87 -1.55 12.59 1.34
CA LEU A 87 -1.96 13.29 2.56
C LEU A 87 -1.83 14.80 2.41
N GLU A 88 -2.61 15.54 3.20
CA GLU A 88 -2.60 17.00 3.26
C GLU A 88 -2.82 17.45 4.72
N PHE A 89 -1.91 18.27 5.23
CA PHE A 89 -2.00 18.88 6.54
C PHE A 89 -2.82 20.18 6.49
N GLU A 90 -3.71 20.38 7.45
CA GLU A 90 -4.34 21.69 7.66
C GLU A 90 -3.41 22.63 8.47
N ASP A 91 -2.67 22.07 9.42
CA ASP A 91 -1.72 22.78 10.30
C ASP A 91 -0.43 21.96 10.55
N VAL A 92 0.49 22.03 9.60
CA VAL A 92 1.76 21.31 9.61
C VAL A 92 2.62 21.59 10.84
N ASP A 93 2.54 22.79 11.42
CA ASP A 93 3.37 23.18 12.56
C ASP A 93 2.96 22.48 13.87
N SER A 94 1.82 21.78 13.86
CA SER A 94 1.27 21.10 15.04
C SER A 94 0.87 19.63 14.80
N GLN A 95 0.98 19.11 13.58
CA GLN A 95 0.34 17.84 13.20
C GLN A 95 1.26 16.77 12.63
N GLY A 96 1.13 15.54 13.11
CA GLY A 96 1.79 14.37 12.55
C GLY A 96 0.81 13.30 12.12
N ILE A 97 1.26 12.46 11.19
CA ILE A 97 0.52 11.32 10.70
C ILE A 97 1.38 10.07 10.66
N GLY A 98 0.86 9.00 11.24
CA GLY A 98 1.47 7.67 11.23
C GLY A 98 0.73 6.73 10.28
N ILE A 99 1.45 5.92 9.50
CA ILE A 99 0.89 4.83 8.72
C ILE A 99 1.51 3.53 9.17
N TYR A 100 0.67 2.64 9.69
CA TYR A 100 1.05 1.39 10.33
C TYR A 100 0.81 0.22 9.39
N CYS A 101 1.71 -0.75 9.48
CA CYS A 101 1.57 -2.06 8.85
C CYS A 101 2.03 -3.17 9.78
N ARG A 102 1.65 -4.41 9.44
CA ARG A 102 1.89 -5.59 10.26
C ARG A 102 1.36 -5.41 11.69
N GLN A 103 0.34 -4.57 11.86
CA GLN A 103 -0.18 -4.28 13.19
C GLN A 103 -1.22 -5.32 13.65
N ASN A 104 -1.29 -5.55 14.96
CA ASN A 104 -2.03 -6.67 15.56
C ASN A 104 -3.49 -6.38 15.97
N GLY A 105 -4.01 -5.23 15.56
CA GLY A 105 -5.32 -4.66 15.91
C GLY A 105 -5.31 -3.78 17.16
N GLY A 106 -4.20 -3.74 17.90
CA GLY A 106 -4.02 -2.91 19.09
C GLY A 106 -3.62 -1.47 18.78
N SER A 107 -3.91 -0.58 19.72
CA SER A 107 -3.53 0.84 19.67
C SER A 107 -2.87 1.21 20.98
N LEU A 108 -1.54 1.37 20.99
CA LEU A 108 -0.77 1.63 22.19
C LEU A 108 -1.16 0.64 23.31
N GLN A 109 -1.40 1.16 24.51
CA GLN A 109 -1.92 0.38 25.65
C GLN A 109 -3.43 0.55 25.85
N GLU A 110 -4.15 1.09 24.87
CA GLU A 110 -5.58 1.40 25.00
C GLU A 110 -6.47 0.16 24.91
N TYR A 111 -6.12 -0.79 24.03
CA TYR A 111 -6.86 -2.04 23.82
C TYR A 111 -5.96 -3.26 24.02
N VAL A 112 -6.60 -4.42 24.23
CA VAL A 112 -5.93 -5.72 24.24
C VAL A 112 -6.28 -6.46 22.94
N PRO A 113 -5.29 -6.96 22.17
CA PRO A 113 -3.86 -6.96 22.48
C PRO A 113 -3.27 -5.54 22.42
N TYR A 114 -2.24 -5.27 23.24
CA TYR A 114 -1.49 -4.01 23.15
C TYR A 114 -0.83 -3.92 21.78
N GLY A 115 -0.73 -2.70 21.27
CA GLY A 115 -0.29 -2.45 19.91
C GLY A 115 1.11 -3.00 19.65
N GLN A 116 1.27 -3.47 18.42
CA GLN A 116 2.51 -4.01 17.90
C GLN A 116 2.53 -3.76 16.40
N GLY A 117 3.69 -3.47 15.82
CA GLY A 117 3.84 -3.33 14.37
C GLY A 117 4.93 -2.34 13.98
N TYR A 118 4.92 -1.93 12.73
CA TYR A 118 5.79 -0.89 12.20
C TYR A 118 4.99 0.29 11.69
N ALA A 119 5.57 1.48 11.78
CA ALA A 119 4.99 2.68 11.21
C ALA A 119 6.03 3.55 10.52
N VAL A 120 5.58 4.24 9.48
CA VAL A 120 6.19 5.50 9.07
C VAL A 120 5.42 6.63 9.74
N PHE A 121 6.12 7.63 10.24
CA PHE A 121 5.51 8.84 10.79
C PHE A 121 6.05 10.05 10.04
N LEU A 122 5.16 10.81 9.40
CA LEU A 122 5.50 12.11 8.83
C LEU A 122 5.05 13.19 9.80
N LYS A 123 6.01 14.01 10.22
CA LYS A 123 5.81 15.08 11.16
C LYS A 123 6.22 16.42 10.53
N GLY A 124 5.42 17.45 10.75
CA GLY A 124 5.78 18.83 10.49
C GLY A 124 6.56 19.52 11.63
N GLY A 125 6.45 20.84 11.71
CA GLY A 125 7.49 21.70 12.29
C GLY A 125 7.65 21.67 13.82
N TRP A 126 6.84 20.94 14.59
CA TRP A 126 6.92 21.03 16.05
C TRP A 126 8.21 20.40 16.58
N GLY A 127 8.96 21.23 17.32
CA GLY A 127 10.17 20.80 18.01
C GLY A 127 11.43 20.71 17.14
N TRP A 128 11.36 21.16 15.88
CA TRP A 128 12.45 21.33 14.89
C TRP A 128 13.43 20.17 14.69
N PRO A 129 13.72 19.72 13.45
CA PRO A 129 13.05 20.01 12.17
C PRO A 129 11.90 19.03 11.84
N ASP A 130 11.22 19.26 10.71
CA ASP A 130 10.32 18.27 10.07
C ASP A 130 11.06 16.94 9.90
N ASP A 131 10.35 15.84 10.07
CA ASP A 131 10.95 14.53 9.88
C ASP A 131 10.02 13.46 9.31
N LEU A 132 10.63 12.53 8.59
CA LEU A 132 10.04 11.25 8.21
C LEU A 132 10.71 10.15 9.05
N GLY A 133 10.00 9.68 10.07
CA GLY A 133 10.47 8.68 11.02
C GLY A 133 10.01 7.27 10.69
N ILE A 134 10.88 6.29 10.97
CA ILE A 134 10.49 4.88 11.07
C ILE A 134 10.39 4.52 12.55
N TRP A 135 9.23 3.98 12.90
CA TRP A 135 8.84 3.60 14.24
C TRP A 135 8.52 2.12 14.30
N ARG A 136 8.71 1.55 15.48
CA ARG A 136 8.20 0.24 15.84
C ARG A 136 7.37 0.35 17.10
N GLU A 137 6.29 -0.40 17.16
CA GLU A 137 5.44 -0.52 18.33
C GLU A 137 5.58 -1.93 18.89
N ILE A 138 5.84 -2.05 20.19
CA ILE A 138 5.94 -3.34 20.89
C ILE A 138 5.27 -3.20 22.24
N ASN A 139 4.26 -4.04 22.49
CA ASN A 139 3.52 -4.04 23.75
C ASN A 139 2.98 -2.64 24.11
N GLY A 140 2.49 -1.93 23.09
CA GLY A 140 1.92 -0.59 23.21
C GLY A 140 2.92 0.54 23.43
N VAL A 141 4.22 0.29 23.22
CA VAL A 141 5.27 1.31 23.33
C VAL A 141 5.88 1.56 21.96
N GLU A 142 5.80 2.81 21.52
CA GLU A 142 6.38 3.25 20.25
C GLU A 142 7.82 3.72 20.42
N THR A 143 8.70 3.26 19.54
CA THR A 143 10.11 3.65 19.50
C THR A 143 10.50 4.06 18.08
N GLN A 144 10.92 5.31 17.92
CA GLN A 144 11.57 5.76 16.68
C GLN A 144 12.99 5.21 16.65
N PHE A 145 13.41 4.66 15.51
CA PHE A 145 14.77 4.15 15.37
C PHE A 145 15.48 4.56 14.07
N ALA A 146 14.76 5.21 13.14
CA ALA A 146 15.36 5.88 11.99
C ALA A 146 14.58 7.14 11.61
N THR A 147 15.28 8.12 11.03
CA THR A 147 14.73 9.44 10.74
C THR A 147 15.41 10.05 9.54
N ALA A 148 14.65 10.66 8.63
CA ALA A 148 15.14 11.64 7.67
C ALA A 148 14.66 13.04 8.07
N TYR A 149 15.59 13.95 8.30
CA TYR A 149 15.29 15.34 8.64
C TYR A 149 15.09 16.19 7.38
N ASN A 150 14.09 17.05 7.40
CA ASN A 150 13.69 17.92 6.27
C ASN A 150 13.53 17.13 4.95
N PRO A 151 12.65 16.11 4.91
CA PRO A 151 12.55 15.21 3.76
C PRO A 151 12.02 15.91 2.49
N ILE A 152 11.40 17.09 2.63
CA ILE A 152 10.91 17.93 1.54
C ILE A 152 11.74 19.22 1.45
N VAL A 153 12.20 19.54 0.24
CA VAL A 153 12.90 20.82 -0.02
C VAL A 153 11.91 21.97 0.18
N GLY A 154 12.25 22.89 1.09
CA GLY A 154 11.36 24.01 1.45
C GLY A 154 10.39 23.70 2.60
N GLY A 155 10.46 22.50 3.19
CA GLY A 155 9.61 22.08 4.29
C GLY A 155 8.22 21.65 3.87
N LEU A 156 7.50 21.01 4.78
CA LEU A 156 6.08 20.73 4.60
C LEU A 156 5.27 22.03 4.72
N GLN A 157 4.13 22.10 4.04
CA GLN A 157 3.26 23.28 3.96
C GLN A 157 1.80 22.89 4.16
N ASN A 158 1.03 23.82 4.75
CA ASN A 158 -0.42 23.65 4.91
C ASN A 158 -1.11 23.59 3.56
N ASN A 159 -2.11 22.72 3.44
CA ASN A 159 -2.96 22.55 2.26
C ASN A 159 -2.19 22.18 0.98
N VAL A 160 -1.02 21.55 1.13
CA VAL A 160 -0.26 20.95 0.03
C VAL A 160 -0.37 19.42 0.12
N ARG A 161 -0.62 18.78 -1.02
CA ARG A 161 -0.74 17.32 -1.12
C ARG A 161 0.63 16.67 -1.25
N TYR A 162 0.91 15.73 -0.37
CA TYR A 162 2.14 14.94 -0.35
C TYR A 162 1.82 13.46 -0.53
N ARG A 163 2.65 12.77 -1.31
CA ARG A 163 2.64 11.31 -1.38
C ARG A 163 3.67 10.75 -0.44
N VAL A 164 3.27 9.80 0.39
CA VAL A 164 4.15 9.02 1.26
C VAL A 164 4.12 7.57 0.81
N ARG A 165 5.30 7.00 0.58
CA ARG A 165 5.48 5.58 0.31
C ARG A 165 6.23 4.92 1.46
N PHE A 166 5.70 3.81 1.97
CA PHE A 166 6.31 3.02 3.04
C PHE A 166 6.34 1.54 2.66
N ARG A 167 7.55 1.00 2.51
CA ARG A 167 7.80 -0.39 2.16
C ARG A 167 8.46 -1.12 3.32
N VAL A 168 7.90 -2.28 3.68
CA VAL A 168 8.42 -3.16 4.72
C VAL A 168 8.61 -4.56 4.15
N THR A 169 9.78 -5.15 4.33
CA THR A 169 10.16 -6.44 3.73
C THR A 169 10.90 -7.33 4.71
N GLN A 170 10.45 -8.55 4.89
CA GLN A 170 11.22 -9.59 5.55
C GLN A 170 12.33 -10.08 4.61
N ILE A 171 13.58 -9.67 4.85
CA ILE A 171 14.71 -10.12 4.03
C ILE A 171 15.01 -11.60 4.33
N ASP A 172 15.01 -11.94 5.61
CA ASP A 172 15.25 -13.28 6.15
C ASP A 172 14.50 -13.43 7.50
N PRO A 173 14.44 -14.63 8.11
CA PRO A 173 13.68 -14.84 9.35
C PRO A 173 14.08 -13.96 10.54
N ALA A 174 15.24 -13.30 10.51
CA ALA A 174 15.77 -12.47 11.58
C ALA A 174 15.88 -10.98 11.20
N THR A 175 15.64 -10.60 9.94
CA THR A 175 15.88 -9.23 9.45
C THR A 175 14.72 -8.70 8.60
N THR A 176 14.26 -7.49 8.93
CA THR A 176 13.21 -6.74 8.20
C THR A 176 13.81 -5.44 7.68
N GLN A 177 13.65 -5.13 6.39
CA GLN A 177 13.99 -3.84 5.78
C GLN A 177 12.77 -2.92 5.76
N LEU A 178 12.98 -1.65 6.10
CA LEU A 178 11.98 -0.59 6.13
C LEU A 178 12.48 0.59 5.32
N GLN A 179 11.72 0.96 4.30
CA GLN A 179 12.04 2.07 3.41
C GLN A 179 10.88 3.05 3.36
N ALA A 180 11.15 4.34 3.54
CA ALA A 180 10.14 5.38 3.43
C ALA A 180 10.62 6.58 2.62
N LYS A 181 9.70 7.19 1.89
CA LYS A 181 9.93 8.46 1.21
C LYS A 181 8.66 9.28 1.09
N VAL A 182 8.84 10.57 0.94
CA VAL A 182 7.77 11.55 0.77
C VAL A 182 8.13 12.53 -0.35
N TRP A 183 7.13 12.94 -1.12
CA TRP A 183 7.26 13.96 -2.15
C TRP A 183 5.94 14.71 -2.34
N GLU A 184 5.99 15.93 -2.83
CA GLU A 184 4.77 16.66 -3.23
C GLU A 184 4.11 15.96 -4.43
N GLU A 185 2.79 15.76 -4.40
CA GLU A 185 2.06 14.95 -5.38
C GLU A 185 2.26 15.37 -6.84
N GLY A 186 2.42 16.68 -7.10
CA GLY A 186 2.64 17.22 -8.44
C GLY A 186 4.01 16.89 -9.05
N ASN A 187 4.93 16.36 -8.25
CA ASN A 187 6.29 16.04 -8.65
C ASN A 187 6.46 14.52 -8.92
N PRO A 188 7.39 14.13 -9.80
CA PRO A 188 7.69 12.72 -10.01
C PRO A 188 8.21 12.07 -8.72
N GLU A 189 7.85 10.80 -8.51
CA GLU A 189 8.34 10.01 -7.38
C GLU A 189 9.89 10.00 -7.37
N PRO A 190 10.54 10.40 -6.26
CA PRO A 190 11.99 10.38 -6.16
C PRO A 190 12.56 8.97 -6.29
N ALA A 191 13.70 8.85 -6.98
CA ALA A 191 14.40 7.57 -7.13
C ALA A 191 15.02 7.08 -5.80
N LEU A 192 15.48 8.02 -4.97
CA LEU A 192 16.09 7.72 -3.67
C LEU A 192 15.02 7.65 -2.57
N TRP A 193 15.22 6.72 -1.63
CA TRP A 193 14.47 6.69 -0.38
C TRP A 193 14.97 7.77 0.57
N ASN A 194 14.08 8.43 1.30
CA ASN A 194 14.49 9.34 2.37
C ASN A 194 15.08 8.54 3.55
N VAL A 195 14.48 7.40 3.87
CA VAL A 195 14.96 6.46 4.89
C VAL A 195 15.00 5.05 4.31
N ASP A 196 16.08 4.32 4.56
CA ASP A 196 16.26 2.89 4.28
C ASP A 196 17.04 2.28 5.44
N VAL A 197 16.38 1.43 6.23
CA VAL A 197 16.93 0.86 7.47
C VAL A 197 16.54 -0.61 7.61
N VAL A 198 17.29 -1.35 8.42
CA VAL A 198 16.93 -2.71 8.84
C VAL A 198 16.61 -2.76 10.33
N ASP A 199 15.64 -3.58 10.70
CA ASP A 199 15.31 -3.95 12.08
C ASP A 199 15.49 -5.45 12.28
N THR A 200 16.01 -5.82 13.45
CA THR A 200 16.31 -7.19 13.87
C THR A 200 15.58 -7.56 15.16
N GLU A 201 14.58 -6.79 15.57
CA GLU A 201 13.79 -7.02 16.77
C GLU A 201 12.99 -8.32 16.69
N PRO A 202 13.32 -9.37 17.48
CA PRO A 202 12.77 -10.71 17.29
C PRO A 202 11.25 -10.79 17.36
N LEU A 203 10.60 -9.91 18.14
CA LEU A 203 9.15 -9.90 18.31
C LEU A 203 8.38 -9.44 17.06
N LEU A 204 9.05 -8.77 16.12
CA LEU A 204 8.44 -8.23 14.90
C LEU A 204 8.78 -9.04 13.64
N GLN A 205 9.71 -10.00 13.74
CA GLN A 205 10.12 -10.76 12.56
C GLN A 205 9.08 -11.80 12.17
N GLY A 206 8.73 -11.83 10.87
CA GLY A 206 7.70 -12.68 10.33
C GLY A 206 6.28 -12.34 10.79
N THR A 207 6.11 -11.23 11.53
CA THR A 207 4.78 -10.75 11.91
C THR A 207 4.03 -10.26 10.68
N ALA A 208 2.75 -10.59 10.64
CA ALA A 208 1.82 -10.15 9.63
C ALA A 208 0.62 -9.53 10.33
N GLY A 209 -0.08 -8.61 9.67
CA GLY A 209 -1.16 -7.93 10.33
C GLY A 209 -1.85 -6.87 9.50
N SER A 210 -2.75 -6.19 10.18
CA SER A 210 -3.59 -5.12 9.66
C SER A 210 -2.80 -3.84 9.40
N PHE A 211 -3.49 -2.83 8.92
CA PHE A 211 -2.95 -1.51 8.65
C PHE A 211 -3.67 -0.45 9.48
N ALA A 212 -3.07 0.72 9.67
CA ALA A 212 -3.74 1.82 10.36
C ALA A 212 -3.24 3.18 9.86
N ALA A 213 -4.07 4.19 10.05
CA ALA A 213 -3.71 5.59 9.87
C ALA A 213 -3.97 6.35 11.17
N ASP A 214 -2.95 7.06 11.64
CA ASP A 214 -2.97 7.83 12.87
C ASP A 214 -2.88 9.31 12.57
N ILE A 215 -3.52 10.13 13.40
CA ILE A 215 -3.20 11.55 13.54
C ILE A 215 -2.71 11.82 14.96
N TYR A 216 -1.71 12.70 15.06
CA TYR A 216 -1.23 13.25 16.32
C TYR A 216 -1.20 14.78 16.24
N ASN A 217 -2.06 15.43 17.01
CA ASN A 217 -2.07 16.89 17.15
C ASN A 217 -1.23 17.30 18.37
N GLN A 218 0.00 17.80 18.16
CA GLN A 218 0.87 18.29 19.23
C GLN A 218 0.30 19.55 19.90
N PHE A 219 -0.27 20.46 19.11
CA PHE A 219 -0.88 21.71 19.58
C PHE A 219 -2.26 21.89 18.95
N GLY A 220 -3.26 22.30 19.73
CA GLY A 220 -4.61 22.49 19.21
C GLY A 220 -5.21 21.23 18.57
N THR A 221 -6.18 21.42 17.69
CA THR A 221 -6.77 20.34 16.90
C THR A 221 -7.04 20.86 15.50
N SER A 222 -6.53 20.16 14.49
CA SER A 222 -6.72 20.46 13.08
C SER A 222 -6.93 19.15 12.32
N ASN A 223 -7.50 19.20 11.13
CA ASN A 223 -7.73 17.99 10.35
C ASN A 223 -6.48 17.60 9.55
N ILE A 224 -6.35 16.31 9.23
CA ILE A 224 -5.53 15.84 8.11
C ILE A 224 -6.47 15.21 7.09
N TYR A 225 -6.17 15.38 5.81
CA TYR A 225 -6.89 14.73 4.72
C TYR A 225 -6.04 13.64 4.09
N LEU A 226 -6.63 12.47 3.85
CA LEU A 226 -6.02 11.30 3.20
C LEU A 226 -6.75 11.00 1.89
N ASP A 227 -5.99 10.49 0.93
CA ASP A 227 -6.49 10.11 -0.39
C ASP A 227 -5.55 9.06 -1.02
N ASP A 228 -5.99 8.41 -2.08
CA ASP A 228 -5.20 7.46 -2.87
C ASP A 228 -4.46 6.40 -2.02
N PHE A 229 -5.14 5.78 -1.04
CA PHE A 229 -4.51 4.79 -0.17
C PHE A 229 -4.39 3.44 -0.88
N VAL A 230 -3.17 3.06 -1.21
CA VAL A 230 -2.85 1.85 -1.96
C VAL A 230 -1.89 0.99 -1.13
N ILE A 231 -2.20 -0.29 -0.98
CA ILE A 231 -1.29 -1.26 -0.37
C ILE A 231 -0.85 -2.20 -1.49
N ASN A 232 0.46 -2.50 -1.58
CA ASN A 232 1.08 -3.54 -2.40
C ASN A 232 1.85 -4.56 -1.52
N SER A 233 2.08 -5.81 -1.97
CA SER A 233 2.70 -6.95 -1.25
C SER A 233 3.47 -7.68 -2.28
N TYR A 234 4.50 -8.32 -1.78
CA TYR A 234 5.36 -9.17 -2.53
C TYR A 234 5.21 -10.53 -1.89
N PRO A 235 4.68 -11.56 -2.58
CA PRO A 235 4.58 -12.88 -1.99
C PRO A 235 5.99 -13.38 -1.67
N ALA A 236 6.18 -13.88 -0.44
CA ALA A 236 7.46 -14.40 -0.01
C ALA A 236 7.90 -15.57 -0.92
N GLY A 237 9.14 -15.50 -1.44
CA GLY A 237 9.82 -16.66 -2.00
C GLY A 237 9.78 -16.89 -3.52
N THR A 238 9.50 -15.88 -4.35
CA THR A 238 9.74 -16.00 -5.81
C THR A 238 10.96 -15.19 -6.24
N GLU A 239 11.96 -15.92 -6.75
CA GLU A 239 13.04 -15.40 -7.59
C GLU A 239 12.44 -14.56 -8.74
N GLU A 240 13.07 -13.44 -9.06
CA GLU A 240 12.59 -12.41 -9.98
C GLU A 240 12.34 -12.99 -11.39
N ALA A 241 11.07 -13.05 -11.81
CA ALA A 241 10.73 -13.38 -13.20
C ALA A 241 11.07 -12.18 -14.11
N PRO A 242 11.59 -12.40 -15.32
CA PRO A 242 11.92 -11.33 -16.26
C PRO A 242 10.72 -10.40 -16.47
N GLN A 243 10.98 -9.08 -16.51
CA GLN A 243 9.99 -8.08 -16.91
C GLN A 243 9.24 -8.57 -18.15
N ALA A 244 7.92 -8.60 -18.08
CA ALA A 244 7.09 -8.96 -19.21
C ALA A 244 7.36 -7.94 -20.33
N THR A 245 8.06 -8.37 -21.38
CA THR A 245 8.27 -7.59 -22.61
C THR A 245 7.05 -7.61 -23.52
N VAL A 246 6.10 -8.49 -23.22
CA VAL A 246 4.84 -8.67 -23.95
C VAL A 246 3.68 -8.79 -22.95
N PRO A 247 2.51 -8.20 -23.24
CA PRO A 247 1.31 -8.43 -22.47
C PRO A 247 0.99 -9.92 -22.36
N GLN A 248 0.71 -10.40 -21.16
CA GLN A 248 0.40 -11.79 -20.90
C GLN A 248 -0.82 -11.90 -19.98
N LEU A 249 -1.82 -12.68 -20.39
CA LEU A 249 -2.95 -13.09 -19.59
C LEU A 249 -2.75 -14.55 -19.15
N LEU A 250 -2.77 -14.84 -17.86
CA LEU A 250 -2.59 -16.21 -17.36
C LEU A 250 -3.91 -16.97 -17.33
N MET A 251 -3.83 -18.30 -17.31
CA MET A 251 -5.01 -19.16 -17.15
C MET A 251 -5.65 -18.91 -15.76
N PRO A 252 -6.97 -18.69 -15.68
CA PRO A 252 -7.67 -18.65 -14.40
C PRO A 252 -7.42 -19.93 -13.60
N ALA A 253 -7.11 -19.79 -12.31
CA ALA A 253 -6.88 -20.92 -11.42
C ALA A 253 -7.54 -20.70 -10.02
N PRO A 254 -8.34 -21.65 -9.51
CA PRO A 254 -8.67 -22.94 -10.12
C PRO A 254 -9.61 -22.81 -11.33
N ASN A 255 -9.40 -23.65 -12.34
CA ASN A 255 -10.33 -23.89 -13.45
C ASN A 255 -10.51 -25.41 -13.59
N PRO A 256 -11.73 -25.96 -13.33
CA PRO A 256 -13.00 -25.25 -13.16
C PRO A 256 -13.14 -24.43 -11.87
N VAL A 257 -13.88 -23.33 -11.97
CA VAL A 257 -14.20 -22.42 -10.86
C VAL A 257 -15.41 -22.95 -10.10
N ARG A 258 -15.32 -23.07 -8.77
CA ARG A 258 -16.46 -23.44 -7.91
C ARG A 258 -17.06 -22.24 -7.17
N SER A 259 -16.21 -21.51 -6.45
CA SER A 259 -16.60 -20.32 -5.68
C SER A 259 -15.86 -19.06 -6.13
N ALA A 260 -14.56 -19.18 -6.36
CA ALA A 260 -13.69 -18.10 -6.82
C ALA A 260 -12.54 -18.66 -7.66
N THR A 261 -11.99 -17.82 -8.53
CA THR A 261 -10.77 -18.10 -9.29
C THR A 261 -9.83 -16.92 -9.21
N ARG A 262 -8.53 -17.20 -9.18
CA ARG A 262 -7.51 -16.17 -9.35
C ARG A 262 -7.41 -15.83 -10.84
N LEU A 263 -7.49 -14.54 -11.15
CA LEU A 263 -7.24 -13.97 -12.46
C LEU A 263 -5.91 -13.23 -12.40
N GLN A 264 -5.02 -13.49 -13.35
CA GLN A 264 -3.69 -12.89 -13.36
C GLN A 264 -3.33 -12.37 -14.74
N LEU A 265 -2.68 -11.21 -14.78
CA LEU A 265 -2.07 -10.66 -16.00
C LEU A 265 -0.73 -10.00 -15.67
N ASN A 266 0.15 -9.94 -16.67
CA ASN A 266 1.39 -9.19 -16.66
C ASN A 266 1.39 -8.25 -17.86
N LEU A 267 1.56 -6.96 -17.62
CA LEU A 267 1.73 -5.95 -18.67
C LEU A 267 3.10 -5.29 -18.53
N PRO A 268 3.76 -4.93 -19.65
CA PRO A 268 4.88 -4.00 -19.62
C PRO A 268 4.52 -2.69 -18.87
N VAL A 269 5.51 -2.04 -18.26
CA VAL A 269 5.32 -0.89 -17.34
C VAL A 269 4.60 0.30 -18.00
N ASP A 270 4.73 0.45 -19.32
CA ASP A 270 4.13 1.50 -20.15
C ASP A 270 2.85 1.06 -20.88
N THR A 271 2.39 -0.18 -20.65
CA THR A 271 1.20 -0.73 -21.33
C THR A 271 -0.01 -0.71 -20.42
N GLN A 272 -1.11 -0.16 -20.94
CA GLN A 272 -2.44 -0.22 -20.33
C GLN A 272 -3.32 -1.23 -21.07
N GLY A 273 -4.17 -1.95 -20.36
CA GLY A 273 -5.11 -2.90 -20.95
C GLY A 273 -6.44 -2.97 -20.24
N THR A 274 -7.48 -3.39 -20.94
CA THR A 274 -8.80 -3.64 -20.35
C THR A 274 -9.05 -5.14 -20.26
N VAL A 275 -9.49 -5.60 -19.09
CA VAL A 275 -9.84 -7.01 -18.85
C VAL A 275 -11.35 -7.17 -18.71
N SER A 276 -11.91 -8.09 -19.47
CA SER A 276 -13.35 -8.37 -19.50
C SER A 276 -13.64 -9.86 -19.58
N VAL A 277 -14.80 -10.28 -19.08
CA VAL A 277 -15.29 -11.65 -19.17
C VAL A 277 -16.43 -11.69 -20.18
N HIS A 278 -16.36 -12.64 -21.11
CA HIS A 278 -17.36 -12.87 -22.14
C HIS A 278 -18.05 -14.23 -21.99
N ASP A 279 -19.33 -14.30 -22.36
CA ASP A 279 -20.02 -15.58 -22.55
C ASP A 279 -19.70 -16.22 -23.92
N VAL A 280 -20.26 -17.42 -24.18
CA VAL A 280 -20.07 -18.15 -25.45
C VAL A 280 -20.62 -17.43 -26.68
N LEU A 281 -21.47 -16.41 -26.51
CA LEU A 281 -21.98 -15.56 -27.58
C LEU A 281 -21.11 -14.31 -27.79
N GLY A 282 -20.02 -14.17 -27.02
CA GLY A 282 -19.10 -13.03 -27.08
C GLY A 282 -19.60 -11.79 -26.33
N ARG A 283 -20.73 -11.86 -25.61
CA ARG A 283 -21.25 -10.72 -24.85
C ARG A 283 -20.40 -10.51 -23.60
N VAL A 284 -20.01 -9.27 -23.32
CA VAL A 284 -19.32 -8.92 -22.07
C VAL A 284 -20.32 -9.06 -20.91
N VAL A 285 -19.96 -9.87 -19.92
CA VAL A 285 -20.79 -10.16 -18.74
C VAL A 285 -20.16 -9.66 -17.43
N ALA A 286 -18.85 -9.40 -17.40
CA ALA A 286 -18.19 -8.83 -16.23
C ALA A 286 -16.89 -8.09 -16.58
N PHE A 287 -16.47 -7.21 -15.67
CA PHE A 287 -15.20 -6.49 -15.70
C PHE A 287 -14.48 -6.73 -14.37
N PRO A 288 -13.67 -7.79 -14.25
CA PRO A 288 -13.13 -8.21 -12.96
C PRO A 288 -12.27 -7.15 -12.28
N PHE A 289 -11.54 -6.36 -13.06
CA PHE A 289 -10.68 -5.28 -12.57
C PHE A 289 -11.31 -3.88 -12.75
N GLY A 290 -12.64 -3.81 -12.93
CA GLY A 290 -13.33 -2.57 -13.28
C GLY A 290 -13.22 -2.21 -14.77
N THR A 291 -13.82 -1.09 -15.15
CA THR A 291 -13.87 -0.62 -16.56
C THR A 291 -12.68 0.23 -16.97
N ALA A 292 -11.89 0.69 -16.01
CA ALA A 292 -10.67 1.47 -16.26
C ALA A 292 -9.54 0.55 -16.77
N PRO A 293 -8.59 1.09 -17.56
CA PRO A 293 -7.41 0.34 -17.93
C PRO A 293 -6.57 -0.04 -16.72
N VAL A 294 -6.05 -1.26 -16.72
CA VAL A 294 -5.07 -1.78 -15.76
C VAL A 294 -3.68 -1.76 -16.38
N ALA A 295 -2.65 -1.55 -15.56
CA ALA A 295 -1.23 -1.57 -15.97
C ALA A 295 -0.44 -2.53 -15.08
N GLY A 296 0.74 -2.95 -15.52
CA GLY A 296 1.65 -3.82 -14.76
C GLY A 296 1.10 -5.23 -14.46
N SER A 297 1.76 -5.93 -13.52
CA SER A 297 1.31 -7.23 -13.02
C SER A 297 0.14 -7.06 -12.05
N ARG A 298 -0.92 -7.85 -12.25
CA ARG A 298 -2.17 -7.81 -11.47
C ARG A 298 -2.65 -9.24 -11.15
N SER A 299 -3.16 -9.43 -9.94
CA SER A 299 -3.62 -10.72 -9.39
C SER A 299 -4.89 -10.46 -8.57
N LEU A 300 -6.02 -11.03 -8.97
CA LEU A 300 -7.31 -10.81 -8.32
C LEU A 300 -7.98 -12.15 -7.98
N LEU A 301 -8.38 -12.33 -6.72
CA LEU A 301 -9.30 -13.40 -6.36
C LEU A 301 -10.73 -12.96 -6.73
N TRP A 302 -11.24 -13.47 -7.84
CA TRP A 302 -12.52 -13.07 -8.39
C TRP A 302 -13.60 -14.12 -8.11
N GLN A 303 -14.69 -13.69 -7.48
CA GLN A 303 -15.93 -14.46 -7.43
C GLN A 303 -16.70 -14.20 -8.73
N PRO A 304 -17.22 -15.21 -9.45
CA PRO A 304 -17.83 -15.01 -10.76
C PRO A 304 -19.15 -14.24 -10.70
N THR A 305 -19.07 -12.93 -10.59
CA THR A 305 -20.21 -12.01 -10.47
C THR A 305 -20.16 -10.94 -11.56
N ASP A 306 -21.33 -10.46 -11.95
CA ASP A 306 -21.46 -9.29 -12.82
C ASP A 306 -21.23 -7.98 -12.04
N GLN A 307 -21.23 -6.84 -12.74
CA GLN A 307 -21.04 -5.52 -12.13
C GLN A 307 -22.13 -5.12 -11.10
N ARG A 308 -23.24 -5.86 -11.02
CA ARG A 308 -24.33 -5.64 -10.05
C ARG A 308 -24.24 -6.62 -8.88
N GLY A 309 -23.15 -7.37 -8.77
CA GLY A 309 -22.92 -8.37 -7.73
C GLY A 309 -23.70 -9.67 -7.92
N ARG A 310 -24.33 -9.90 -9.08
CA ARG A 310 -25.11 -11.11 -9.34
C ARG A 310 -24.19 -12.22 -9.84
N THR A 311 -24.30 -13.41 -9.26
CA THR A 311 -23.54 -14.59 -9.68
C THR A 311 -23.80 -14.93 -11.15
N LEU A 312 -22.73 -15.15 -11.90
CA LEU A 312 -22.78 -15.62 -13.27
C LEU A 312 -23.27 -17.07 -13.31
N PRO A 313 -24.09 -17.44 -14.32
CA PRO A 313 -24.52 -18.82 -14.50
C PRO A 313 -23.36 -19.82 -14.62
N LEU A 314 -23.65 -21.10 -14.37
CA LEU A 314 -22.71 -22.18 -14.68
C LEU A 314 -22.50 -22.27 -16.19
N GLY A 315 -21.26 -22.50 -16.63
CA GLY A 315 -20.94 -22.61 -18.05
C GLY A 315 -19.53 -22.20 -18.41
N THR A 316 -19.30 -22.09 -19.72
CA THR A 316 -18.01 -21.70 -20.29
C THR A 316 -17.95 -20.20 -20.52
N TYR A 317 -16.82 -19.60 -20.15
CA TYR A 317 -16.55 -18.17 -20.25
C TYR A 317 -15.15 -17.91 -20.82
N PHE A 318 -14.95 -16.70 -21.33
CA PHE A 318 -13.69 -16.25 -21.89
C PHE A 318 -13.22 -14.98 -21.17
N LEU A 319 -12.06 -15.06 -20.52
CA LEU A 319 -11.36 -13.90 -20.00
C LEU A 319 -10.57 -13.28 -21.15
N ARG A 320 -10.77 -11.99 -21.40
CA ARG A 320 -10.14 -11.27 -22.50
C ARG A 320 -9.42 -10.03 -21.99
N LEU A 321 -8.15 -9.92 -22.37
CA LEU A 321 -7.31 -8.73 -22.19
C LEU A 321 -7.18 -8.03 -23.55
N VAL A 322 -7.37 -6.72 -23.59
CA VAL A 322 -7.15 -5.90 -24.78
C VAL A 322 -6.12 -4.82 -24.46
N THR A 323 -5.04 -4.77 -25.23
CA THR A 323 -3.97 -3.76 -25.16
C THR A 323 -3.75 -3.12 -26.52
N ASP A 324 -2.89 -2.11 -26.59
CA ASP A 324 -2.36 -1.54 -27.84
C ASP A 324 -1.56 -2.56 -28.67
N GLN A 325 -0.95 -3.56 -28.02
CA GLN A 325 -0.22 -4.66 -28.68
C GLN A 325 -1.13 -5.80 -29.19
N GLY A 326 -2.43 -5.75 -28.87
CA GLY A 326 -3.43 -6.72 -29.32
C GLY A 326 -4.17 -7.44 -28.18
N PRO A 327 -5.12 -8.33 -28.53
CA PRO A 327 -5.92 -9.03 -27.54
C PRO A 327 -5.34 -10.40 -27.16
N GLU A 328 -5.41 -10.75 -25.86
CA GLU A 328 -5.25 -12.12 -25.37
C GLU A 328 -6.57 -12.68 -24.84
N THR A 329 -6.77 -13.99 -24.92
CA THR A 329 -7.98 -14.64 -24.41
C THR A 329 -7.67 -15.98 -23.74
N ARG A 330 -8.37 -16.27 -22.63
CA ARG A 330 -8.29 -17.53 -21.89
C ARG A 330 -9.69 -18.06 -21.60
N GLN A 331 -9.92 -19.34 -21.88
CA GLN A 331 -11.18 -20.00 -21.59
C GLN A 331 -11.18 -20.56 -20.16
N PHE A 332 -12.30 -20.44 -19.45
CA PHE A 332 -12.51 -21.09 -18.16
C PHE A 332 -13.97 -21.53 -17.99
N VAL A 333 -14.21 -22.43 -17.03
CA VAL A 333 -15.53 -23.02 -16.77
C VAL A 333 -15.94 -22.76 -15.33
N ILE A 334 -17.20 -22.37 -15.11
CA ILE A 334 -17.82 -22.26 -13.79
C ILE A 334 -18.70 -23.48 -13.54
N LEU A 335 -18.48 -24.15 -12.41
CA LEU A 335 -19.22 -25.32 -11.92
C LEU A 335 -19.72 -25.07 -10.49
N ASN A 336 -20.60 -25.94 -9.99
CA ASN A 336 -21.04 -25.96 -8.59
C ASN A 336 -19.91 -26.23 -7.58
#